data_AF-Q82Z53-F1
#
_entry.id   AF-Q82Z53-F1
#
_cell.length_a   1.000
_cell.length_b   1.000
_cell.length_c   1.000
_cell.angle_alpha   90.00
_cell.angle_beta   90.00
_cell.angle_gamma   90.00
#
_symmetry.space_group_name_H-M   'P 1'
#
loop_
_entity.id
_entity.type
_entity.pdbx_description
1 polymer ?
#
loop_
_entity_poly.entity_id
_entity_poly.type
_entity_poly.pdbx_seq_one_letter_code
_entity_poly.pdbx_strand_id
1 'polypeptide(L)'
;MTSEKENKELLTKKNQPIKIITQQDINALEITLEQLQSWTSTLEILNKFFDFEQETINKKKIIRKYHANAQIFKIFLNDFLQRTESLEKQLENLKRREKVRI
;
A
#
# COMPACT_ATOMS: atom_id res chain seq x y z
N MET A 1 -18.50 -34.63 34.46
CA MET A 1 -18.85 -33.21 34.61
C MET A 1 -17.83 -32.39 33.84
N THR A 2 -18.08 -32.14 32.57
CA THR A 2 -17.25 -31.26 31.73
C THR A 2 -17.92 -29.90 31.69
N SER A 3 -17.34 -28.92 32.39
CA SER A 3 -17.75 -27.54 32.27
C SER A 3 -17.39 -27.06 30.86
N GLU A 4 -18.38 -26.93 29.99
CA GLU A 4 -18.26 -26.19 28.74
C GLU A 4 -17.93 -24.74 29.12
N LYS A 5 -16.65 -24.35 29.01
CA LYS A 5 -16.27 -22.95 29.01
C LYS A 5 -16.93 -22.32 27.79
N GLU A 6 -18.01 -21.58 27.99
CA GLU A 6 -18.59 -20.70 26.99
C GLU A 6 -17.49 -19.77 26.48
N ASN A 7 -16.91 -20.04 25.32
CA ASN A 7 -16.01 -19.14 24.61
C ASN A 7 -16.84 -17.93 24.16
N LYS A 8 -16.97 -16.90 25.01
CA LYS A 8 -17.71 -15.68 24.66
C LYS A 8 -16.81 -14.79 23.82
N GLU A 9 -17.16 -14.61 22.56
CA GLU A 9 -16.48 -13.65 21.69
C GLU A 9 -16.77 -12.22 22.16
N LEU A 10 -15.74 -11.38 22.15
CA LEU A 10 -15.90 -9.95 22.37
C LEU A 10 -16.51 -9.29 21.13
N LEU A 11 -17.63 -8.60 21.33
CA LEU A 11 -18.38 -7.92 20.28
C LEU A 11 -18.37 -6.41 20.48
N THR A 12 -18.46 -5.67 19.38
CA THR A 12 -18.67 -4.22 19.41
C THR A 12 -20.09 -3.86 19.87
N LYS A 13 -20.36 -2.58 20.12
CA LYS A 13 -21.71 -2.05 20.42
C LYS A 13 -22.77 -2.39 19.36
N LYS A 14 -22.33 -2.70 18.13
CA LYS A 14 -23.20 -3.11 17.01
C LYS A 14 -23.19 -4.63 16.78
N ASN A 15 -22.79 -5.41 17.79
CA ASN A 15 -22.75 -6.88 17.75
C ASN A 15 -21.81 -7.45 16.67
N GLN A 16 -20.72 -6.75 16.34
CA GLN A 16 -19.72 -7.21 15.38
C GLN A 16 -18.51 -7.81 16.09
N PRO A 17 -17.89 -8.88 15.56
CA PRO A 17 -16.72 -9.50 16.18
C PRO A 17 -15.49 -8.62 16.16
N ILE A 18 -14.77 -8.53 17.28
CA ILE A 18 -13.50 -7.80 17.39
C ILE A 18 -12.35 -8.71 16.96
N LYS A 19 -11.56 -8.29 15.98
CA LYS A 19 -10.36 -9.00 15.51
C LYS A 19 -9.16 -8.70 16.40
N ILE A 20 -8.33 -9.71 16.65
CA ILE A 20 -7.03 -9.50 17.30
C ILE A 20 -6.07 -8.87 16.28
N ILE A 21 -5.67 -7.63 16.54
CA ILE A 21 -4.68 -6.91 15.75
C ILE A 21 -3.50 -6.62 16.67
N THR A 22 -2.30 -7.02 16.27
CA THR A 22 -1.06 -6.76 17.02
C THR A 22 -0.40 -5.46 16.54
N GLN A 23 0.45 -4.86 17.38
CA GLN A 23 1.23 -3.70 16.96
C GLN A 23 2.15 -4.02 15.76
N GLN A 24 2.63 -5.27 15.65
CA GLN A 24 3.41 -5.70 14.50
C GLN A 24 2.61 -5.66 13.20
N ASP A 25 1.33 -6.01 13.23
CA ASP A 25 0.47 -5.91 12.06
C ASP A 25 0.28 -4.45 11.63
N ILE A 26 0.13 -3.53 12.60
CA ILE A 26 0.01 -2.08 12.36
C ILE A 26 1.31 -1.56 11.74
N ASN A 27 2.45 -1.85 12.35
CA ASN A 27 3.76 -1.40 11.87
C ASN A 27 4.05 -1.93 10.45
N ALA A 28 3.65 -3.17 10.15
CA ALA A 28 3.83 -3.75 8.82
C ALA A 28 3.02 -3.00 7.75
N LEU A 29 1.78 -2.60 8.06
CA LEU A 29 0.96 -1.78 7.18
C LEU A 29 1.57 -0.38 6.99
N GLU A 30 2.04 0.24 8.07
CA GLU A 30 2.69 1.55 8.03
C GLU A 30 3.93 1.54 7.12
N ILE A 31 4.79 0.53 7.24
CA ILE A 31 5.97 0.38 6.38
C ILE A 31 5.58 0.28 4.91
N THR A 32 4.57 -0.52 4.57
CA THR A 32 4.12 -0.66 3.18
C THR A 32 3.50 0.64 2.65
N LEU A 33 2.80 1.39 3.50
CA LEU A 33 2.27 2.70 3.15
C LEU A 33 3.37 3.73 2.90
N GLU A 34 4.38 3.82 3.78
CA GLU A 34 5.53 4.71 3.63
C GLU A 34 6.30 4.42 2.33
N GLN A 35 6.47 3.13 1.99
CA GLN A 35 7.11 2.72 0.74
C GLN A 35 6.33 3.23 -0.48
N LEU A 36 5.01 3.10 -0.49
CA LEU A 36 4.17 3.63 -1.56
C LEU A 36 4.25 5.16 -1.65
N GLN A 37 4.24 5.85 -0.50
CA GLN A 37 4.32 7.32 -0.44
C GLN A 37 5.71 7.85 -0.82
N SER A 38 6.77 7.06 -0.66
CA SER A 38 8.13 7.48 -1.04
C SER A 38 8.25 7.85 -2.53
N TRP A 39 7.36 7.34 -3.38
CA TRP A 39 7.30 7.65 -4.80
C TRP A 39 6.70 9.02 -5.13
N THR A 40 6.01 9.68 -4.20
CA THR A 40 5.27 10.93 -4.47
C THR A 40 6.14 12.00 -5.13
N SER A 41 7.32 12.29 -4.58
CA SER A 41 8.23 13.31 -5.13
C SER A 41 8.74 12.97 -6.54
N THR A 42 8.98 11.68 -6.81
CA THR A 42 9.42 11.22 -8.13
C THR A 42 8.30 11.32 -9.15
N LEU A 43 7.08 10.98 -8.77
CA LEU A 43 5.90 11.11 -9.62
C LEU A 43 5.57 12.58 -9.93
N GLU A 44 5.77 13.50 -8.98
CA GLU A 44 5.62 14.93 -9.24
C GLU A 44 6.59 15.44 -10.32
N ILE A 45 7.83 14.94 -10.33
CA ILE A 45 8.83 15.28 -11.37
C ILE A 45 8.38 14.73 -12.72
N LEU A 46 7.88 13.49 -12.76
CA LEU A 46 7.32 12.90 -13.98
C LEU A 46 6.13 13.71 -14.49
N ASN A 47 5.20 14.08 -13.61
CA ASN A 47 4.02 14.87 -13.97
C ASN A 47 4.42 16.22 -14.59
N LYS A 48 5.34 16.95 -13.92
CA LYS A 48 5.88 18.21 -14.44
C LYS A 48 6.52 18.05 -15.82
N PHE A 49 7.19 16.93 -16.10
CA PHE A 49 7.76 16.71 -17.44
C PHE A 49 6.67 16.56 -18.51
N PHE A 50 5.60 15.83 -18.21
CA PHE A 50 4.52 15.59 -19.17
C PHE A 50 3.58 16.80 -19.32
N ASP A 51 3.44 17.63 -18.29
CA ASP A 51 2.63 18.86 -18.32
C ASP A 51 3.29 19.99 -19.14
N PHE A 52 4.60 19.93 -19.38
CA PHE A 52 5.35 20.97 -20.11
C PHE A 52 5.28 20.77 -21.63
N GLU A 53 4.19 21.23 -22.26
CA GLU A 53 4.01 21.19 -23.73
C GLU A 53 4.71 22.34 -24.50
N GLN A 54 5.23 23.38 -23.82
CA GLN A 54 5.57 24.66 -24.47
C GLN A 54 7.07 25.03 -24.56
N GLU A 55 8.00 24.16 -24.18
CA GLU A 55 9.43 24.45 -24.41
C GLU A 55 9.76 24.37 -25.92
N THR A 56 10.50 25.36 -26.45
CA THR A 56 11.01 25.36 -27.84
C THR A 56 11.53 23.98 -28.20
N ILE A 57 10.93 23.37 -29.23
CA ILE A 57 10.99 21.92 -29.50
C ILE A 57 12.40 21.48 -29.89
N ASN A 58 13.27 21.27 -28.91
CA ASN A 58 14.51 20.54 -29.11
C ASN A 58 14.20 19.04 -29.04
N LYS A 59 13.81 18.47 -30.19
CA LYS A 59 13.39 17.06 -30.33
C LYS A 59 14.37 16.08 -29.69
N LYS A 60 15.68 16.27 -29.88
CA LYS A 60 16.72 15.38 -29.31
C LYS A 60 16.71 15.41 -27.77
N LYS A 61 16.57 16.59 -27.17
CA LYS A 61 16.50 16.76 -25.70
C LYS A 61 15.23 16.12 -25.14
N ILE A 62 14.10 16.31 -25.80
CA ILE A 62 12.80 15.73 -25.40
C ILE A 62 12.85 14.21 -25.45
N ILE A 63 13.34 13.62 -26.54
CA ILE A 63 13.44 12.15 -26.69
C ILE A 63 14.31 11.54 -25.57
N ARG A 64 15.46 12.15 -25.25
CA ARG A 64 16.32 11.67 -24.16
C ARG A 64 15.63 11.74 -22.80
N LYS A 65 15.00 12.87 -22.48
CA LYS A 65 14.24 13.04 -21.23
C LYS A 65 13.07 12.03 -21.14
N TYR A 66 12.36 11.83 -22.24
CA TYR A 66 11.28 10.86 -22.32
C TYR A 66 11.77 9.45 -22.01
N HIS A 67 12.88 9.00 -22.62
CA HIS A 67 13.43 7.67 -22.35
C HIS A 67 13.83 7.50 -20.88
N ALA A 68 14.45 8.51 -20.26
CA ALA A 68 14.79 8.47 -18.84
C ALA A 68 13.52 8.37 -17.96
N ASN A 69 12.52 9.20 -18.24
CA ASN A 69 11.26 9.20 -17.50
C ASN A 69 10.45 7.90 -17.69
N ALA A 70 10.48 7.32 -18.89
CA ALA A 70 9.87 6.02 -19.16
C ALA A 70 10.54 4.88 -18.35
N GLN A 71 11.86 4.94 -18.17
CA GLN A 71 12.57 3.98 -17.32
C GLN A 71 12.18 4.14 -15.84
N ILE A 72 12.11 5.38 -15.34
CA ILE A 72 11.65 5.67 -13.97
C ILE A 72 10.22 5.14 -13.78
N PHE A 73 9.31 5.44 -14.72
CA PHE A 73 7.94 4.96 -14.67
C PHE A 73 7.85 3.43 -14.64
N LYS A 74 8.68 2.73 -15.44
CA LYS A 74 8.71 1.27 -15.43
C LYS A 74 9.13 0.70 -14.07
N ILE A 75 10.12 1.32 -13.42
CA ILE A 75 10.57 0.91 -12.08
C ILE A 75 9.47 1.19 -11.06
N PHE A 76 8.87 2.38 -11.09
CA PHE A 76 7.73 2.74 -10.25
C PHE A 76 6.59 1.72 -10.39
N LEU A 77 6.16 1.43 -11.62
CA LEU A 77 5.03 0.53 -11.86
C LEU A 77 5.30 -0.86 -11.28
N ASN A 78 6.52 -1.38 -11.46
CA ASN A 78 6.89 -2.68 -10.91
C ASN A 78 6.88 -2.68 -9.37
N ASP A 79 7.50 -1.68 -8.74
CA ASP A 79 7.49 -1.58 -7.27
C ASP A 79 6.07 -1.36 -6.73
N PHE A 80 5.28 -0.47 -7.32
CA PHE A 80 3.90 -0.20 -6.95
C PHE A 80 3.03 -1.47 -6.96
N LEU A 81 3.14 -2.29 -8.02
CA LEU A 81 2.42 -3.56 -8.11
C LEU A 81 2.83 -4.52 -7.00
N GLN A 82 4.14 -4.66 -6.74
CA GLN A 82 4.66 -5.52 -5.67
C GLN A 82 4.20 -5.06 -4.27
N ARG A 83 4.22 -3.75 -4.00
CA ARG A 83 3.78 -3.18 -2.72
C ARG A 83 2.27 -3.35 -2.53
N THR A 84 1.49 -3.14 -3.59
CA THR A 84 0.03 -3.32 -3.56
C THR A 84 -0.33 -4.78 -3.28
N GLU A 85 0.34 -5.73 -3.93
CA GLU A 85 0.16 -7.16 -3.64
C GLU A 85 0.52 -7.51 -2.18
N SER A 86 1.60 -6.90 -1.65
CA SER A 86 1.96 -7.07 -0.23
C SER A 86 0.88 -6.52 0.71
N LEU A 87 0.33 -5.36 0.40
CA LEU A 87 -0.74 -4.73 1.17
C LEU A 87 -2.03 -5.57 1.17
N GLU A 88 -2.39 -6.13 0.01
CA GLU A 88 -3.51 -7.06 -0.12
C GLU A 88 -3.32 -8.31 0.76
N LYS A 89 -2.11 -8.89 0.76
CA LYS A 89 -1.77 -10.03 1.62
C LYS A 89 -1.85 -9.69 3.10
N GLN A 90 -1.32 -8.52 3.50
CA GLN A 90 -1.43 -8.04 4.88
C GLN A 90 -2.90 -7.89 5.30
N LEU A 91 -3.73 -7.27 4.45
CA LEU A 91 -5.15 -7.09 4.71
C LEU A 91 -5.89 -8.44 4.84
N GLU A 92 -5.60 -9.39 3.95
CA GLU A 92 -6.21 -10.73 3.99
C GLU A 92 -5.82 -11.49 5.26
N ASN A 93 -4.57 -11.37 5.70
CA ASN A 93 -4.12 -11.95 6.97
C ASN A 93 -4.89 -11.35 8.16
N LEU A 94 -5.10 -10.03 8.17
CA LEU A 94 -5.89 -9.37 9.22
C LEU A 94 -7.36 -9.79 9.21
N LYS A 95 -7.95 -10.01 8.03
CA LYS A 95 -9.31 -10.55 7.92
C LYS A 95 -9.42 -11.97 8.48
N ARG A 96 -8.39 -12.80 8.29
CA ARG A 96 -8.34 -14.20 8.76
C ARG A 96 -7.97 -14.36 10.24
N ARG A 97 -7.40 -13.32 10.88
CA ARG A 97 -7.05 -13.33 12.29
C ARG A 97 -8.21 -13.78 13.17
N GLU A 98 -7.85 -14.45 14.26
CA GLU A 98 -8.80 -14.85 15.29
C GLU A 98 -9.49 -13.64 15.92
N LYS A 99 -10.68 -13.89 16.45
CA LYS A 99 -11.45 -12.89 17.19
C LYS A 99 -11.02 -12.93 18.64
N VAL A 100 -11.15 -11.80 19.33
CA VAL A 100 -10.90 -11.72 20.77
C VAL A 100 -11.96 -12.56 21.50
N ARG A 101 -11.52 -13.43 22.42
CA ARG A 101 -12.38 -14.28 23.26
C ARG A 101 -12.14 -13.95 24.75
N ILE A 102 -13.19 -14.07 25.57
CA ILE A 102 -13.17 -13.99 27.04
C ILE A 102 -13.51 -15.37 27.61
#